data_AF-A0A2H5V0C0-F1
#
_entry.id   AF-A0A2H5V0C0-F1
#
_cell.length_a   1.000
_cell.length_b   1.000
_cell.length_c   1.000
_cell.angle_alpha   90.00
_cell.angle_beta   90.00
_cell.angle_gamma   90.00
#
_symmetry.space_group_name_H-M   'P 1'
#
loop_
_entity.id
_entity.type
_entity.pdbx_description
1 polymer ?
#
loop_
_entity_poly.entity_id
_entity_poly.type
_entity_poly.pdbx_seq_one_letter_code
_entity_poly.pdbx_strand_id
1 'polypeptide(L)'
;MLEDAAKCTPAIMHSGKEYIALMELHGQVGGDELRRALDFFTGNIYQVPPVRSAVARRPRVRTVYWIRVLELEGRMVLLDIACSGGTYIRKLCHDIGEYLGVGAHMEELRRVRAGPYTEDGSAPLIDVLDAWTRYREEGDEAGLREVVQPVETALQLLPKVYVMDSAVDALCHGADLMVAGISRLETGIARGDVVAVMTLKGEVVGLGLAVMTSEEMLESTEGMAVDVRRVIMQRSTYPPMWKGGLRHKVK
;
A
#
# COMPACT_ATOMS: atom_id res chain seq x y z
N MET A 1 -0.03 -5.62 -10.60
CA MET A 1 -0.18 -6.89 -9.85
C MET A 1 -0.49 -7.99 -10.83
N LEU A 2 0.24 -9.10 -10.78
CA LEU A 2 0.10 -10.22 -11.70
C LEU A 2 -0.40 -11.46 -10.92
N GLU A 3 -1.32 -12.22 -11.51
CA GLU A 3 -1.83 -13.48 -10.96
C GLU A 3 -2.23 -13.41 -9.47
N ASP A 4 -1.72 -14.33 -8.64
CA ASP A 4 -2.01 -14.43 -7.21
C ASP A 4 -1.68 -13.14 -6.44
N ALA A 5 -0.73 -12.32 -6.91
CA ALA A 5 -0.37 -11.06 -6.28
C ALA A 5 -1.51 -10.01 -6.35
N ALA A 6 -2.49 -10.18 -7.24
CA ALA A 6 -3.68 -9.32 -7.30
C ALA A 6 -4.44 -9.28 -5.96
N LYS A 7 -4.35 -10.34 -5.16
CA LYS A 7 -4.93 -10.44 -3.82
C LYS A 7 -4.38 -9.39 -2.84
N CYS A 8 -3.19 -8.85 -3.10
CA CYS A 8 -2.49 -7.85 -2.26
C CYS A 8 -2.84 -6.40 -2.61
N THR A 9 -3.61 -6.15 -3.68
CA THR A 9 -3.98 -4.81 -4.15
C THR A 9 -4.52 -3.88 -3.05
N PRO A 10 -5.35 -4.34 -2.08
CA PRO A 10 -5.82 -3.49 -0.98
C PRO A 10 -4.70 -2.87 -0.13
N ALA A 11 -3.56 -3.54 0.05
CA ALA A 11 -2.43 -3.02 0.81
C ALA A 11 -1.83 -1.76 0.16
N ILE A 12 -1.81 -1.73 -1.18
CA ILE A 12 -1.29 -0.57 -1.94
C ILE A 12 -2.35 0.51 -2.08
N MET A 13 -3.63 0.17 -2.26
CA MET A 13 -4.66 1.20 -2.51
C MET A 13 -4.77 2.20 -1.35
N HIS A 14 -4.63 1.73 -0.12
CA HIS A 14 -4.80 2.54 1.09
C HIS A 14 -3.50 3.20 1.58
N SER A 15 -2.35 2.79 1.05
CA SER A 15 -1.06 3.38 1.44
C SER A 15 -0.93 4.86 1.04
N GLY A 16 0.01 5.56 1.66
CA GLY A 16 0.35 6.93 1.27
C GLY A 16 0.83 7.04 -0.17
N LYS A 17 0.58 8.18 -0.81
CA LYS A 17 0.95 8.51 -2.19
C LYS A 17 1.70 9.83 -2.22
N GLU A 18 2.61 9.98 -3.18
CA GLU A 18 3.34 11.23 -3.41
C GLU A 18 3.27 11.62 -4.87
N TYR A 19 3.15 12.92 -5.11
CA TYR A 19 2.92 13.50 -6.43
C TYR A 19 3.75 14.75 -6.63
N ILE A 20 4.27 14.89 -7.84
CA ILE A 20 4.70 16.17 -8.38
C ILE A 20 3.54 16.71 -9.23
N ALA A 21 3.05 17.90 -8.87
CA ALA A 21 1.90 18.52 -9.51
C ALA A 21 2.26 19.92 -10.00
N LEU A 22 1.89 20.24 -11.24
CA LEU A 22 1.96 21.59 -11.78
C LEU A 22 0.57 22.22 -11.66
N MET A 23 0.47 23.29 -10.89
CA MET A 23 -0.76 24.05 -10.69
C MET A 23 -0.64 25.42 -11.38
N GLU A 24 -1.61 25.75 -12.23
CA GLU A 24 -1.74 27.11 -12.79
C GLU A 24 -2.83 27.88 -12.03
N LEU A 25 -2.42 29.01 -11.44
CA LEU A 25 -3.30 30.02 -10.84
C LEU A 25 -3.94 30.88 -11.94
N HIS A 26 -5.21 31.26 -11.80
CA HIS A 26 -5.88 32.13 -12.79
C HIS A 26 -5.60 33.62 -12.57
N GLY A 27 -4.86 33.97 -11.51
CA GLY A 27 -4.44 35.34 -11.19
C GLY A 27 -3.07 35.38 -10.52
N GLN A 28 -2.55 36.59 -10.31
CA GLN A 28 -1.29 36.82 -9.60
C GLN A 28 -1.52 36.72 -8.09
N VAL A 29 -0.64 36.00 -7.39
CA VAL A 29 -0.71 35.77 -5.93
C VAL A 29 0.66 35.99 -5.34
N GLY A 30 0.73 36.68 -4.19
CA GLY A 30 2.00 36.88 -3.48
C GLY A 30 2.52 35.59 -2.83
N GLY A 31 3.84 35.40 -2.78
CA GLY A 31 4.44 34.17 -2.24
C GLY A 31 4.00 33.82 -0.80
N ASP A 32 3.86 34.82 0.07
CA ASP A 32 3.39 34.62 1.45
C ASP A 32 1.92 34.20 1.51
N GLU A 33 1.09 34.69 0.59
CA GLU A 33 -0.33 34.32 0.50
C GLU A 33 -0.49 32.89 0.01
N LEU A 34 0.27 32.52 -1.03
CA LEU A 34 0.35 31.15 -1.50
C LEU A 34 0.79 30.21 -0.37
N ARG A 35 1.86 30.54 0.37
CA ARG A 35 2.34 29.71 1.48
C ARG A 35 1.27 29.47 2.54
N ARG A 36 0.56 30.53 2.97
CA ARG A 36 -0.54 30.41 3.94
C ARG A 36 -1.66 29.51 3.42
N ALA A 37 -1.98 29.59 2.13
CA ALA A 37 -2.98 28.71 1.53
C ALA A 37 -2.52 27.25 1.56
N LEU A 38 -1.27 26.96 1.17
CA LEU A 38 -0.74 25.59 1.21
C LEU A 38 -0.69 25.01 2.63
N ASP A 39 -0.30 25.83 3.62
CA ASP A 39 -0.29 25.43 5.03
C ASP A 39 -1.70 25.09 5.53
N PHE A 40 -2.73 25.86 5.12
CA PHE A 40 -4.13 25.59 5.46
C PHE A 40 -4.61 24.22 4.95
N PHE A 41 -4.12 23.78 3.78
CA PHE A 41 -4.47 22.48 3.21
C PHE A 41 -3.58 21.32 3.67
N THR A 42 -2.62 21.57 4.57
CA THR A 42 -1.83 20.50 5.21
C THR A 42 -2.57 19.96 6.43
N GLY A 43 -2.62 18.63 6.57
CA GLY A 43 -3.39 17.93 7.59
C GLY A 43 -4.69 17.35 7.02
N ASN A 44 -5.74 17.33 7.84
CA ASN A 44 -7.03 16.75 7.45
C ASN A 44 -7.86 17.73 6.63
N ILE A 45 -8.18 17.33 5.40
CA ILE A 45 -9.00 18.09 4.46
C ILE A 45 -10.29 17.33 4.13
N TYR A 46 -11.32 18.06 3.73
CA TYR A 46 -12.57 17.49 3.24
C TYR A 46 -12.58 17.49 1.71
N GLN A 47 -12.87 16.33 1.12
CA GLN A 47 -13.07 16.22 -0.31
C GLN A 47 -14.36 15.49 -0.65
N VAL A 48 -15.05 15.99 -1.67
CA VAL A 48 -16.11 15.25 -2.36
C VAL A 48 -15.51 14.75 -3.67
N PRO A 49 -15.55 13.43 -3.95
CA PRO A 49 -15.10 12.89 -5.22
C PRO A 49 -15.71 13.64 -6.43
N PRO A 50 -14.94 13.84 -7.52
CA PRO A 50 -15.47 14.46 -8.73
C PRO A 50 -16.55 13.57 -9.37
N VAL A 51 -17.37 14.18 -10.25
CA VAL A 51 -18.43 13.46 -10.98
C VAL A 51 -17.87 12.25 -11.73
N ARG A 52 -16.70 12.41 -12.35
CA ARG A 52 -15.95 11.31 -12.97
C ARG A 52 -15.06 10.64 -11.92
N SER A 53 -15.63 9.72 -11.15
CA SER A 53 -14.89 8.90 -10.18
C SER A 53 -15.48 7.50 -10.08
N ALA A 54 -14.65 6.52 -9.68
CA ALA A 54 -15.05 5.13 -9.48
C ALA A 54 -15.73 4.87 -8.11
N VAL A 55 -16.02 5.93 -7.34
CA VAL A 55 -16.53 5.81 -5.96
C VAL A 55 -17.73 6.72 -5.74
N ALA A 56 -18.60 6.34 -4.80
CA ALA A 56 -19.76 7.14 -4.44
C ALA A 56 -19.38 8.57 -4.02
N ARG A 57 -20.11 9.54 -4.58
CA ARG A 57 -19.88 10.98 -4.39
C ARG A 57 -20.48 11.45 -3.07
N ARG A 58 -19.69 11.31 -2.00
CA ARG A 58 -20.00 11.77 -0.64
C ARG A 58 -18.77 12.43 -0.02
N PRO A 59 -18.92 13.39 0.91
CA PRO A 59 -17.80 13.98 1.62
C PRO A 59 -16.96 12.93 2.34
N ARG A 60 -15.64 13.08 2.29
CA ARG A 60 -14.68 12.21 2.97
C ARG A 60 -13.52 13.05 3.49
N VAL A 61 -13.01 12.67 4.66
CA VAL A 61 -11.76 13.24 5.18
C VAL A 61 -10.59 12.56 4.49
N ARG A 62 -9.61 13.34 4.07
CA ARG A 62 -8.33 12.90 3.53
C ARG A 62 -7.22 13.63 4.27
N THR A 63 -6.05 13.01 4.36
CA THR A 63 -4.90 13.63 4.99
C THR A 63 -3.89 14.02 3.93
N VAL A 64 -3.46 15.27 3.95
CA VAL A 64 -2.30 15.76 3.23
C VAL A 64 -1.18 15.86 4.25
N TYR A 65 -0.13 15.06 4.08
CA TYR A 65 0.97 15.01 5.03
C TYR A 65 1.88 16.24 4.88
N TRP A 66 2.13 16.66 3.66
CA TRP A 66 2.81 17.92 3.34
C TRP A 66 2.51 18.39 1.93
N ILE A 67 2.69 19.69 1.72
CA ILE A 67 2.76 20.33 0.40
C ILE A 67 4.02 21.20 0.39
N ARG A 68 4.92 20.98 -0.56
CA ARG A 68 6.16 21.75 -0.71
C ARG A 68 6.16 22.43 -2.07
N VAL A 69 6.45 23.72 -2.10
CA VAL A 69 6.71 24.44 -3.35
C VAL A 69 8.12 24.11 -3.80
N LEU A 70 8.25 23.53 -4.99
CA LEU A 70 9.53 23.29 -5.64
C LEU A 70 9.93 24.51 -6.47
N GLU A 71 8.97 25.11 -7.17
CA GLU A 71 9.20 26.22 -8.08
C GLU A 71 7.93 27.09 -8.20
N LEU A 72 8.13 28.39 -8.40
CA LEU A 72 7.07 29.37 -8.62
C LEU A 72 7.50 30.32 -9.74
N GLU A 73 6.86 30.22 -10.90
CA GLU A 73 7.11 31.07 -12.06
C GLU A 73 5.82 31.75 -12.52
N GLY A 74 5.64 33.01 -12.12
CA GLY A 74 4.43 33.78 -12.41
C GLY A 74 3.18 33.11 -11.83
N ARG A 75 2.37 32.48 -12.69
CA ARG A 75 1.13 31.78 -12.28
C ARG A 75 1.31 30.26 -12.14
N MET A 76 2.49 29.75 -12.47
CA MET A 76 2.79 28.32 -12.44
C MET A 76 3.46 27.96 -11.11
N VAL A 77 2.89 26.99 -10.40
CA VAL A 77 3.39 26.51 -9.12
C VAL A 77 3.67 25.02 -9.21
N LEU A 78 4.94 24.63 -9.09
CA LEU A 78 5.35 23.24 -9.02
C LEU A 78 5.34 22.77 -7.58
N LEU A 79 4.58 21.73 -7.28
CA LEU A 79 4.32 21.24 -5.93
C LEU A 79 4.76 19.78 -5.77
N ASP A 80 5.43 19.47 -4.66
CA ASP A 80 5.60 18.11 -4.12
C ASP A 80 4.56 17.88 -3.01
N ILE A 81 3.68 16.90 -3.21
CA ILE A 81 2.52 16.64 -2.36
C ILE A 81 2.52 15.20 -1.90
N ALA A 82 2.55 14.98 -0.59
CA ALA A 82 2.30 13.67 0.01
C ALA A 82 0.93 13.62 0.69
N CYS A 83 0.18 12.57 0.43
CA CYS A 83 -1.18 12.44 0.94
C CYS A 83 -1.62 10.99 1.14
N SER A 84 -2.70 10.80 1.89
CA SER A 84 -3.38 9.51 2.06
C SER A 84 -3.94 8.97 0.74
N GLY A 85 -4.17 7.66 0.67
CA GLY A 85 -4.82 7.03 -0.49
C GLY A 85 -6.20 7.62 -0.80
N GLY A 86 -6.44 7.90 -2.08
CA GLY A 86 -7.74 8.41 -2.57
C GLY A 86 -7.96 9.91 -2.37
N THR A 87 -6.91 10.69 -2.11
CA THR A 87 -6.92 12.16 -2.25
C THR A 87 -6.94 12.53 -3.73
N TYR A 88 -7.81 13.47 -4.10
CA TYR A 88 -7.93 13.98 -5.46
C TYR A 88 -7.07 15.25 -5.61
N ILE A 89 -5.88 15.12 -6.20
CA ILE A 89 -4.95 16.25 -6.37
C ILE A 89 -5.56 17.37 -7.24
N ARG A 90 -6.29 17.01 -8.30
CA ARG A 90 -7.02 18.00 -9.12
C ARG A 90 -8.00 18.84 -8.31
N LYS A 91 -8.71 18.22 -7.36
CA LYS A 91 -9.65 18.92 -6.48
C LYS A 91 -8.90 19.77 -5.45
N LEU A 92 -7.78 19.28 -4.93
CA LEU A 92 -6.90 20.05 -4.06
C LEU A 92 -6.41 21.34 -4.74
N CYS A 93 -5.90 21.28 -5.98
CA CYS A 93 -5.49 22.47 -6.72
C CYS A 93 -6.65 23.46 -6.92
N HIS A 94 -7.84 22.97 -7.28
CA HIS A 94 -9.04 23.79 -7.38
C HIS A 94 -9.38 24.47 -6.04
N ASP A 95 -9.38 23.73 -4.94
CA ASP A 95 -9.74 24.26 -3.62
C ASP A 95 -8.72 25.28 -3.09
N ILE A 96 -7.43 25.09 -3.40
CA ILE A 96 -6.38 26.09 -3.13
C ILE A 96 -6.66 27.37 -3.93
N GLY A 97 -7.00 27.25 -5.21
CA GLY A 97 -7.36 28.39 -6.06
C GLY A 97 -8.58 29.17 -5.56
N GLU A 98 -9.63 28.46 -5.12
CA GLU A 98 -10.82 29.05 -4.50
C GLU A 98 -10.48 29.77 -3.20
N TYR A 99 -9.64 29.16 -2.36
CA TYR A 99 -9.18 29.76 -1.11
C TYR A 99 -8.40 31.06 -1.34
N LEU A 100 -7.58 31.10 -2.40
CA LEU A 100 -6.84 32.29 -2.83
C LEU A 100 -7.72 33.34 -3.52
N GLY A 101 -8.97 33.02 -3.86
CA GLY A 101 -9.92 33.93 -4.53
C GLY A 101 -9.61 34.21 -6.01
N VAL A 102 -8.50 33.71 -6.54
CA VAL A 102 -8.15 33.86 -7.96
C VAL A 102 -8.61 32.69 -8.82
N GLY A 103 -8.86 31.51 -8.24
CA GLY A 103 -9.08 30.27 -8.98
C GLY A 103 -7.76 29.61 -9.42
N ALA A 104 -7.79 28.28 -9.59
CA ALA A 104 -6.63 27.52 -10.04
C ALA A 104 -7.05 26.17 -10.62
N HIS A 105 -6.14 25.56 -11.37
CA HIS A 105 -6.31 24.20 -11.86
C HIS A 105 -4.99 23.44 -11.95
N MET A 106 -5.10 22.12 -12.04
CA MET A 106 -3.97 21.22 -12.18
C MET A 106 -3.70 20.99 -13.66
N GLU A 107 -2.53 21.44 -14.11
CA GLU A 107 -2.02 21.29 -15.47
C GLU A 107 -1.44 19.89 -15.68
N GLU A 108 -0.44 19.55 -14.87
CA GLU A 108 0.26 18.29 -14.95
C GLU A 108 0.30 17.58 -13.60
N LEU A 109 0.41 16.26 -13.66
CA LEU A 109 0.50 15.42 -12.48
C LEU A 109 1.32 14.18 -12.77
N ARG A 110 2.38 13.99 -11.99
CA ARG A 110 3.18 12.77 -11.96
C ARG A 110 3.13 12.17 -10.56
N ARG A 111 2.81 10.89 -10.46
CA ARG A 111 2.90 10.16 -9.19
C ARG A 111 4.31 9.59 -9.04
N VAL A 112 5.01 10.00 -7.99
CA VAL A 112 6.40 9.60 -7.74
C VAL A 112 6.52 8.53 -6.65
N ARG A 113 5.47 8.34 -5.85
CA ARG A 113 5.37 7.22 -4.90
C ARG A 113 3.97 6.63 -4.80
N ALA A 114 3.89 5.31 -4.70
CA ALA A 114 2.69 4.57 -4.34
C ALA A 114 2.97 3.51 -3.26
N GLY A 115 2.84 3.89 -1.99
CA GLY A 115 3.24 3.02 -0.87
C GLY A 115 4.74 2.71 -0.93
N PRO A 116 5.14 1.43 -0.99
CA PRO A 116 6.55 1.06 -1.08
C PRO A 116 7.18 1.30 -2.46
N TYR A 117 6.37 1.49 -3.51
CA TYR A 117 6.87 1.71 -4.86
C TYR A 117 7.22 3.18 -5.08
N THR A 118 8.47 3.43 -5.46
CA THR A 118 8.97 4.75 -5.89
C THR A 118 9.16 4.79 -7.41
N GLU A 119 9.36 5.99 -7.94
CA GLU A 119 9.66 6.20 -9.36
C GLU A 119 10.93 5.49 -9.82
N ASP A 120 11.98 5.45 -8.99
CA ASP A 120 13.25 4.77 -9.32
C ASP A 120 13.08 3.27 -9.57
N GLY A 121 12.06 2.66 -8.98
CA GLY A 121 11.72 1.25 -9.19
C GLY A 121 10.71 1.01 -10.30
N SER A 122 10.38 2.02 -11.11
CA SER A 122 9.40 1.91 -12.19
C SER A 122 10.07 1.55 -13.52
N ALA A 123 9.40 0.69 -14.31
CA ALA A 123 9.83 0.32 -15.64
C ALA A 123 8.83 0.88 -16.69
N PRO A 124 9.30 1.59 -17.72
CA PRO A 124 8.54 1.86 -18.93
C PRO A 124 7.94 0.59 -19.56
N LEU A 125 6.80 0.71 -20.23
CA LEU A 125 6.17 -0.43 -20.90
C LEU A 125 7.04 -1.03 -22.01
N ILE A 126 7.91 -0.24 -22.63
CA ILE A 126 8.82 -0.72 -23.66
C ILE A 126 9.86 -1.68 -23.08
N ASP A 127 10.45 -1.35 -21.92
CA ASP A 127 11.42 -2.22 -21.25
C ASP A 127 10.78 -3.54 -20.80
N VAL A 128 9.51 -3.52 -20.38
CA VAL A 128 8.74 -4.73 -20.06
C VAL A 128 8.53 -5.61 -21.30
N LEU A 129 8.23 -4.99 -22.45
CA LEU A 129 8.06 -5.71 -23.71
C LEU A 129 9.39 -6.33 -24.18
N ASP A 130 10.48 -5.59 -24.08
CA ASP A 130 11.82 -6.06 -24.47
C ASP A 130 12.28 -7.22 -23.58
N ALA A 131 12.09 -7.10 -22.26
CA ALA A 131 12.35 -8.18 -21.31
C ALA A 131 11.55 -9.45 -21.62
N TRP A 132 10.26 -9.29 -21.95
CA TRP A 132 9.41 -10.41 -22.33
C TRP A 132 9.85 -11.06 -23.65
N THR A 133 10.23 -10.26 -24.64
CA THR A 133 10.68 -10.75 -25.95
C THR A 133 11.95 -11.58 -25.83
N ARG A 134 12.97 -11.09 -25.09
CA ARG A 134 14.21 -11.83 -24.82
C ARG A 134 13.96 -13.16 -24.11
N TYR A 135 13.11 -13.16 -23.08
CA TYR A 135 12.72 -14.40 -22.43
C TYR A 135 12.06 -15.39 -23.41
N ARG A 136 11.19 -14.88 -24.29
CA ARG A 136 10.42 -15.72 -25.22
C ARG A 136 11.25 -16.36 -26.32
N GLU A 137 12.24 -15.63 -26.83
CA GLU A 137 13.07 -16.01 -27.96
C GLU A 137 14.37 -16.71 -27.54
N GLU A 138 14.99 -16.23 -26.47
CA GLU A 138 16.34 -16.65 -26.04
C GLU A 138 16.31 -17.43 -24.70
N GLY A 139 15.19 -17.40 -23.97
CA GLY A 139 15.09 -18.00 -22.64
C GLY A 139 15.78 -17.17 -21.54
N ASP A 140 16.20 -15.93 -21.85
CA ASP A 140 16.86 -15.04 -20.89
C ASP A 140 15.86 -14.39 -19.94
N GLU A 141 15.90 -14.79 -18.66
CA GLU A 141 15.02 -14.26 -17.60
C GLU A 141 15.53 -12.97 -16.95
N ALA A 142 16.76 -12.52 -17.24
CA ALA A 142 17.39 -11.43 -16.48
C ALA A 142 16.57 -10.14 -16.52
N GLY A 143 16.11 -9.74 -17.71
CA GLY A 143 15.28 -8.53 -17.86
C GLY A 143 13.92 -8.66 -17.16
N LEU A 144 13.29 -9.83 -17.17
CA LEU A 144 12.04 -10.05 -16.47
C LEU A 144 12.21 -9.93 -14.95
N ARG A 145 13.32 -10.46 -14.41
CA ARG A 145 13.63 -10.38 -12.97
C ARG A 145 13.95 -8.96 -12.50
N GLU A 146 14.33 -8.06 -13.41
CA GLU A 146 14.53 -6.65 -13.13
C GLU A 146 13.21 -5.88 -13.09
N VAL A 147 12.33 -6.11 -14.07
CA VAL A 147 11.06 -5.34 -14.18
C VAL A 147 9.92 -5.92 -13.34
N VAL A 148 9.99 -7.20 -12.94
CA VAL A 148 8.99 -7.87 -12.10
C VAL A 148 9.51 -8.00 -10.67
N GLN A 149 8.94 -7.19 -9.78
CA GLN A 149 9.24 -7.25 -8.36
C GLN A 149 8.43 -8.35 -7.64
N PRO A 150 8.99 -8.96 -6.58
CA PRO A 150 8.25 -9.92 -5.75
C PRO A 150 7.05 -9.26 -5.06
N VAL A 151 6.01 -10.06 -4.76
CA VAL A 151 4.77 -9.56 -4.14
C VAL A 151 5.01 -8.99 -2.74
N GLU A 152 6.02 -9.49 -2.05
CA GLU A 152 6.49 -9.04 -0.75
C GLU A 152 6.82 -7.54 -0.74
N THR A 153 7.29 -6.99 -1.87
CA THR A 153 7.54 -5.55 -1.99
C THR A 153 6.28 -4.74 -1.69
N ALA A 154 5.12 -5.20 -2.15
CA ALA A 154 3.84 -4.53 -1.91
C ALA A 154 3.44 -4.45 -0.43
N LEU A 155 4.01 -5.34 0.39
CA LEU A 155 3.64 -5.56 1.78
C LEU A 155 4.68 -5.02 2.75
N GLN A 156 5.76 -4.39 2.27
CA GLN A 156 6.85 -3.87 3.10
C GLN A 156 6.38 -2.96 4.23
N LEU A 157 5.35 -2.15 3.97
CA LEU A 157 4.80 -1.17 4.92
C LEU A 157 3.80 -1.77 5.91
N LEU A 158 3.40 -3.05 5.76
CA LEU A 158 2.52 -3.71 6.72
C LEU A 158 3.35 -4.30 7.88
N PRO A 159 2.80 -4.32 9.11
CA PRO A 159 3.38 -5.09 10.19
C PRO A 159 3.44 -6.58 9.86
N LYS A 160 4.54 -7.24 10.23
CA LYS A 160 4.80 -8.64 9.88
C LYS A 160 4.77 -9.57 11.09
N VAL A 161 4.15 -10.74 10.90
CA VAL A 161 4.21 -11.87 11.84
C VAL A 161 4.84 -13.06 11.11
N TYR A 162 5.95 -13.56 11.63
CA TYR A 162 6.71 -14.67 11.03
C TYR A 162 6.33 -15.99 11.70
N VAL A 163 6.05 -17.01 10.89
CA VAL A 163 5.53 -18.30 11.37
C VAL A 163 6.53 -19.43 11.21
N MET A 164 6.38 -20.46 12.05
CA MET A 164 7.11 -21.72 11.94
C MET A 164 6.69 -22.46 10.67
N ASP A 165 7.63 -23.19 10.03
CA ASP A 165 7.37 -24.00 8.83
C ASP A 165 6.20 -24.99 9.03
N SER A 166 6.01 -25.50 10.25
CA SER A 166 4.91 -26.41 10.61
C SER A 166 3.51 -25.81 10.46
N ALA A 167 3.39 -24.48 10.53
CA ALA A 167 2.11 -23.76 10.45
C ALA A 167 1.74 -23.34 9.02
N VAL A 168 2.71 -23.27 8.10
CA VAL A 168 2.54 -22.64 6.78
C VAL A 168 1.43 -23.32 5.96
N ASP A 169 1.50 -24.65 5.78
CA ASP A 169 0.53 -25.33 4.92
C ASP A 169 -0.90 -25.29 5.50
N ALA A 170 -1.04 -25.31 6.83
CA ALA A 170 -2.34 -25.16 7.49
C ALA A 170 -2.97 -23.79 7.18
N LEU A 171 -2.16 -22.71 7.23
CA LEU A 171 -2.58 -21.36 6.86
C LEU A 171 -2.96 -21.29 5.37
N CYS A 172 -2.21 -21.95 4.48
CA CYS A 172 -2.54 -22.05 3.05
C CYS A 172 -3.89 -22.76 2.79
N HIS A 173 -4.33 -23.61 3.72
CA HIS A 173 -5.62 -24.27 3.70
C HIS A 173 -6.74 -23.49 4.43
N GLY A 174 -6.43 -22.28 4.91
CA GLY A 174 -7.41 -21.36 5.50
C GLY A 174 -7.57 -21.48 7.02
N ALA A 175 -6.62 -22.11 7.72
CA ALA A 175 -6.57 -22.00 9.18
C ALA A 175 -6.18 -20.58 9.60
N ASP A 176 -6.62 -20.18 10.79
CA ASP A 176 -6.15 -18.97 11.45
C ASP A 176 -4.78 -19.19 12.11
N LEU A 177 -4.04 -18.09 12.35
CA LEU A 177 -2.75 -18.16 13.01
C LEU A 177 -2.94 -18.17 14.52
N MET A 178 -2.61 -19.30 15.13
CA MET A 178 -2.51 -19.45 16.58
C MET A 178 -1.14 -18.97 17.09
N VAL A 179 -1.08 -18.49 18.34
CA VAL A 179 0.16 -18.02 18.98
C VAL A 179 1.28 -19.05 18.89
N ALA A 180 0.96 -20.34 19.10
CA ALA A 180 1.92 -21.44 19.01
C ALA A 180 2.58 -21.61 17.63
N GLY A 181 2.02 -21.01 16.57
CA GLY A 181 2.59 -21.01 15.22
C GLY A 181 3.55 -19.84 14.95
N ILE A 182 3.62 -18.85 15.85
CA ILE A 182 4.46 -17.66 15.68
C ILE A 182 5.91 -17.98 16.07
N SER A 183 6.85 -17.57 15.23
CA SER A 183 8.28 -17.62 15.52
C SER A 183 8.83 -16.28 15.99
N ARG A 184 8.44 -15.18 15.32
CA ARG A 184 8.78 -13.79 15.70
C ARG A 184 7.77 -12.82 15.07
N LEU A 185 7.71 -11.59 15.55
CA LEU A 185 6.85 -10.54 15.01
C LEU A 185 7.51 -9.17 15.12
N GLU A 186 7.04 -8.20 14.33
CA GLU A 186 7.34 -6.78 14.52
C GLU A 186 6.54 -6.23 15.72
N THR A 187 7.07 -5.23 16.43
CA THR A 187 6.41 -4.61 17.59
C THR A 187 5.43 -3.51 17.17
N GLY A 188 4.53 -3.12 18.07
CA GLY A 188 3.56 -2.04 17.84
C GLY A 188 2.33 -2.47 17.05
N ILE A 189 2.08 -3.78 16.94
CA ILE A 189 0.86 -4.32 16.32
C ILE A 189 -0.31 -4.09 17.27
N ALA A 190 -1.36 -3.41 16.80
CA ALA A 190 -2.59 -3.22 17.53
C ALA A 190 -3.69 -4.19 17.05
N ARG A 191 -4.66 -4.45 17.92
CA ARG A 191 -5.85 -5.24 17.54
C ARG A 191 -6.61 -4.55 16.41
N GLY A 192 -6.92 -5.29 15.35
CA GLY A 192 -7.59 -4.81 14.14
C GLY A 192 -6.64 -4.37 13.03
N ASP A 193 -5.33 -4.28 13.27
CA ASP A 193 -4.36 -3.95 12.24
C ASP A 193 -4.33 -5.05 11.16
N VAL A 194 -4.12 -4.63 9.91
CA VAL A 194 -3.84 -5.56 8.81
C VAL A 194 -2.38 -5.96 8.89
N VAL A 195 -2.11 -7.25 9.07
CA VAL A 195 -0.76 -7.79 9.17
C VAL A 195 -0.45 -8.76 8.03
N ALA A 196 0.83 -8.81 7.64
CA ALA A 196 1.35 -9.80 6.71
C ALA A 196 1.92 -11.00 7.48
N VAL A 197 1.41 -12.20 7.16
CA VAL A 197 1.91 -13.45 7.71
C VAL A 197 3.00 -13.97 6.79
N MET A 198 4.21 -14.13 7.32
CA MET A 198 5.44 -14.38 6.56
C MET A 198 6.08 -15.71 6.97
N THR A 199 6.74 -16.41 6.06
CA THR A 199 7.66 -17.50 6.40
C THR A 199 8.97 -16.93 6.95
N LEU A 200 9.77 -17.78 7.61
CA LEU A 200 11.11 -17.38 8.06
C LEU A 200 12.07 -17.06 6.91
N LYS A 201 11.77 -17.50 5.67
CA LYS A 201 12.51 -17.19 4.45
C LYS A 201 12.12 -15.83 3.85
N GLY A 202 11.12 -15.16 4.42
CA GLY A 202 10.64 -13.87 3.95
C GLY A 202 9.57 -13.96 2.86
N GLU A 203 8.97 -15.13 2.63
CA GLU A 203 7.89 -15.32 1.67
C GLU A 203 6.54 -14.98 2.32
N VAL A 204 5.63 -14.33 1.61
CA VAL A 204 4.29 -14.06 2.16
C VAL A 204 3.41 -15.31 2.09
N VAL A 205 2.84 -15.69 3.23
CA VAL A 205 1.82 -16.74 3.33
C VAL A 205 0.44 -16.16 3.05
N GLY A 206 0.11 -15.04 3.70
CA GLY A 206 -1.19 -14.38 3.56
C GLY A 206 -1.30 -13.07 4.34
N LEU A 207 -2.47 -12.45 4.27
CA LEU A 207 -2.85 -11.26 5.03
C LEU A 207 -3.98 -11.60 6.01
N GLY A 208 -3.96 -10.96 7.17
CA GLY A 208 -5.00 -11.14 8.19
C GLY A 208 -5.17 -9.91 9.06
N LEU A 209 -6.15 -9.99 9.96
CA LEU A 209 -6.38 -8.98 10.99
C LEU A 209 -5.75 -9.46 12.30
N ALA A 210 -4.93 -8.63 12.91
CA ALA A 210 -4.40 -8.91 14.24
C ALA A 210 -5.55 -8.95 15.24
N VAL A 211 -5.69 -10.06 15.96
CA VAL A 211 -6.69 -10.24 17.02
C VAL A 211 -6.07 -9.94 18.38
N MET A 212 -4.75 -10.03 18.50
CA MET A 212 -3.94 -9.69 19.68
C MET A 212 -3.02 -8.49 19.39
N THR A 213 -2.52 -7.81 20.42
CA THR A 213 -1.40 -6.86 20.29
C THR A 213 -0.06 -7.60 20.19
N SER A 214 1.01 -6.90 19.82
CA SER A 214 2.36 -7.50 19.80
C SER A 214 2.78 -8.07 21.16
N GLU A 215 2.44 -7.41 22.27
CA GLU A 215 2.77 -7.83 23.63
C GLU A 215 1.99 -9.09 24.00
N GLU A 216 0.69 -9.10 23.71
CA GLU A 216 -0.18 -10.26 23.97
C GLU A 216 0.28 -11.49 23.18
N MET A 217 0.71 -11.32 21.93
CA MET A 217 1.26 -12.41 21.10
C MET A 217 2.56 -12.98 21.68
N LEU A 218 3.36 -12.19 22.38
CA LEU A 218 4.64 -12.62 22.98
C LEU A 218 4.44 -13.30 24.34
N GLU A 219 3.48 -12.85 25.13
CA GLU A 219 3.26 -13.33 26.50
C GLU A 219 2.33 -14.55 26.57
N SER A 220 1.43 -14.69 25.59
CA SER A 220 0.45 -15.79 25.57
C SER A 220 1.08 -17.10 25.07
N THR A 221 0.59 -18.24 25.57
CA THR A 221 0.97 -19.58 25.06
C THR A 221 -0.11 -20.21 24.18
N GLU A 222 -1.31 -19.65 24.18
CA GLU A 222 -2.48 -20.15 23.44
C GLU A 222 -3.34 -19.00 22.91
N GLY A 223 -4.27 -19.33 22.02
CA GLY A 223 -5.21 -18.39 21.42
C GLY A 223 -4.88 -18.04 19.96
N MET A 224 -5.85 -17.40 19.32
CA MET A 224 -5.75 -16.92 17.95
C MET A 224 -5.12 -15.53 17.93
N ALA A 225 -3.98 -15.41 17.26
CA ALA A 225 -3.23 -14.16 17.12
C ALA A 225 -3.67 -13.36 15.88
N VAL A 226 -3.90 -14.05 14.75
CA VAL A 226 -4.30 -13.41 13.49
C VAL A 226 -5.43 -14.21 12.84
N ASP A 227 -6.52 -13.50 12.55
CA ASP A 227 -7.65 -13.97 11.74
C ASP A 227 -7.27 -13.81 10.26
N VAL A 228 -7.03 -14.94 9.58
CA VAL A 228 -6.46 -14.96 8.23
C VAL A 228 -7.56 -14.67 7.20
N ARG A 229 -7.44 -13.55 6.50
CA ARG A 229 -8.46 -13.07 5.55
C ARG A 229 -8.14 -13.39 4.10
N ARG A 230 -6.86 -13.48 3.75
CA ARG A 230 -6.43 -13.69 2.37
C ARG A 230 -5.15 -14.51 2.29
N VAL A 231 -5.27 -15.74 1.80
CA VAL A 231 -4.11 -16.59 1.49
C VAL A 231 -3.51 -16.18 0.14
N ILE A 232 -2.20 -15.99 0.11
CA ILE A 232 -1.44 -15.62 -1.09
C ILE A 232 -0.60 -16.80 -1.57
N MET A 233 0.13 -17.46 -0.65
CA MET A 233 0.96 -18.62 -0.96
C MET A 233 0.10 -19.79 -1.47
N GLN A 234 0.64 -20.54 -2.43
CA GLN A 234 -0.01 -21.72 -2.95
C GLN A 234 -0.01 -22.85 -1.91
N ARG A 235 -1.02 -23.72 -1.98
CA ARG A 235 -1.07 -24.92 -1.14
C ARG A 235 0.04 -25.88 -1.52
N SER A 236 0.51 -26.66 -0.55
CA SER A 236 1.58 -27.64 -0.77
C SER A 236 2.94 -27.04 -1.14
N THR A 237 3.14 -25.72 -1.04
CA THR A 237 4.47 -25.09 -1.10
C THR A 237 5.34 -25.56 0.07
N TYR A 238 4.73 -25.77 1.24
CA TYR A 238 5.32 -26.44 2.39
C TYR A 238 4.58 -27.76 2.65
N PRO A 239 5.25 -28.80 3.18
CA PRO A 239 4.60 -30.07 3.46
C PRO A 239 3.56 -29.95 4.59
N PRO A 240 2.45 -30.71 4.53
CA PRO A 240 1.46 -30.74 5.61
C PRO A 240 2.08 -31.36 6.87
N MET A 241 2.38 -30.51 7.85
CA MET A 241 2.99 -30.92 9.12
C MET A 241 1.96 -30.99 10.25
N TRP A 242 0.81 -30.34 10.08
CA TRP A 242 -0.29 -30.43 11.03
C TRP A 242 -1.00 -31.76 10.89
N LYS A 243 -0.50 -32.76 11.62
CA LYS A 243 -1.23 -33.99 11.87
C LYS A 243 -2.29 -33.64 12.90
N GLY A 244 -3.53 -33.42 12.44
CA GLY A 244 -4.66 -33.16 13.34
C GLY A 244 -4.61 -34.11 14.52
N GLY A 245 -4.73 -33.58 15.73
CA GLY A 245 -4.88 -34.39 16.93
C GLY A 245 -5.94 -35.45 16.64
N LEU A 246 -5.60 -36.71 16.95
CA LEU A 246 -6.47 -37.88 16.80
C LEU A 246 -7.93 -37.46 16.98
N ARG A 247 -8.70 -37.43 15.89
CA ARG A 247 -10.15 -37.36 15.99
C ARG A 247 -10.53 -38.56 16.85
N HIS A 248 -10.85 -38.32 18.13
CA HIS A 248 -11.51 -39.32 18.95
C HIS A 248 -12.79 -39.65 18.22
N LYS A 249 -12.80 -40.80 17.54
CA LYS A 249 -14.03 -41.46 17.14
C LYS A 249 -14.77 -41.74 18.43
N VAL A 250 -15.72 -40.88 18.76
CA VAL A 250 -16.77 -41.22 19.71
C VAL A 250 -17.45 -42.46 19.12
N LYS A 251 -17.46 -43.52 19.93
CA LYS A 251 -17.97 -44.85 19.58
C LYS A 251 -19.40 -44.80 19.08
#